data_AF-N1RXK8-F1
#
_entry.id   AF-N1RXK8-F1
#
_cell.length_a   1.000
_cell.length_b   1.000
_cell.length_c   1.000
_cell.angle_alpha   90.00
_cell.angle_beta   90.00
_cell.angle_gamma   90.00
#
_symmetry.space_group_name_H-M   'P 1'
#
loop_
_entity.id
_entity.type
_entity.pdbx_description
1 polymer ?
#
loop_
_entity_poly.entity_id
_entity_poly.type
_entity_poly.pdbx_seq_one_letter_code
_entity_poly.pdbx_strand_id
1 'polypeptide(L)'
;MEAVQSTGVLVSSDPDIISRVWKEITADPRIREICEASTKELRALEAAFMPLFNRAIMSDAKSTDYIRAIHLRLHYLGTCTFDDLTHFYDVEPIQAKTPLFREFLSLAEISIRIAKRDLKNPAQQLSLQCNMASHLFLIALFCRDALLRDEATWLLKDYPGQDGIWNARSLYLLSHRNKIVERINASEGTAMEQWHRLLRREYLFEEGGDRVIFCYLDKDEITGEWQLVEETAVVKGELDAIEWKRRPPSAAGRPLLGDIITLWPELVE
;
A
#
# COMPACT_ATOMS: atom_id res chain seq x y z
N MET A 1 -4.48 1.46 -22.42
CA MET A 1 -5.71 2.30 -22.30
C MET A 1 -7.01 1.52 -22.53
N GLU A 2 -7.11 0.65 -23.54
CA GLU A 2 -8.39 0.02 -23.94
C GLU A 2 -9.06 -0.84 -22.86
N ALA A 3 -8.31 -1.62 -22.08
CA ALA A 3 -8.90 -2.55 -21.09
C ALA A 3 -9.64 -1.84 -19.95
N VAL A 4 -9.11 -0.72 -19.44
CA VAL A 4 -9.77 0.06 -18.37
C VAL A 4 -10.88 0.94 -18.94
N GLN A 5 -10.68 1.53 -20.12
CA GLN A 5 -11.72 2.33 -20.78
C GLN A 5 -12.92 1.49 -21.21
N SER A 6 -12.70 0.25 -21.68
CA SER A 6 -13.76 -0.67 -22.09
C SER A 6 -14.63 -1.15 -20.93
N THR A 7 -14.13 -1.13 -19.69
CA THR A 7 -14.91 -1.50 -18.50
C THR A 7 -16.00 -0.47 -18.15
N GLY A 8 -15.93 0.75 -18.71
CA GLY A 8 -16.86 1.84 -18.37
C GLY A 8 -16.69 2.41 -16.96
N VAL A 9 -15.65 2.01 -16.23
CA VAL A 9 -15.43 2.40 -14.81
C VAL A 9 -15.37 3.90 -14.60
N LEU A 10 -14.83 4.66 -15.56
CA LEU A 10 -14.66 6.10 -15.47
C LEU A 10 -15.99 6.89 -15.55
N VAL A 11 -17.05 6.27 -16.08
CA VAL A 11 -18.36 6.90 -16.29
C VAL A 11 -19.47 6.26 -15.46
N SER A 12 -19.18 5.15 -14.79
CA SER A 12 -20.15 4.40 -13.99
C SER A 12 -20.51 5.15 -12.70
N SER A 13 -21.77 5.00 -12.27
CA SER A 13 -22.26 5.35 -10.93
C SER A 13 -22.64 4.10 -10.11
N ASP A 14 -22.34 2.91 -10.65
CA ASP A 14 -22.55 1.64 -9.97
C ASP A 14 -21.50 1.51 -8.86
N PRO A 15 -21.90 1.43 -7.57
CA PRO A 15 -20.96 1.26 -6.49
C PRO A 15 -20.13 -0.02 -6.65
N ASP A 16 -20.63 -1.07 -7.31
CA ASP A 16 -19.91 -2.35 -7.43
C ASP A 16 -18.98 -2.44 -8.65
N ILE A 17 -18.85 -1.35 -9.42
CA ILE A 17 -18.04 -1.36 -10.65
C ILE A 17 -16.57 -1.71 -10.39
N ILE A 18 -16.01 -1.24 -9.27
CA ILE A 18 -14.60 -1.49 -8.90
C ILE A 18 -14.36 -2.98 -8.65
N SER A 19 -15.24 -3.64 -7.90
CA SER A 19 -15.15 -5.08 -7.65
C SER A 19 -15.21 -5.88 -8.96
N ARG A 20 -16.05 -5.46 -9.90
CA ARG A 20 -16.15 -6.08 -11.23
C ARG A 20 -14.88 -5.87 -12.05
N VAL A 21 -14.34 -4.65 -12.07
CA VAL A 21 -13.11 -4.31 -12.77
C VAL A 21 -11.93 -5.12 -12.25
N TRP A 22 -11.77 -5.23 -10.93
CA TRP A 22 -10.73 -6.08 -10.33
C TRP A 22 -10.89 -7.53 -10.75
N LYS A 23 -12.12 -8.06 -10.75
CA LYS A 23 -12.39 -9.42 -11.22
C LYS A 23 -12.05 -9.60 -12.71
N GLU A 24 -12.36 -8.62 -13.55
CA GLU A 24 -12.06 -8.67 -14.99
C GLU A 24 -10.55 -8.58 -15.26
N ILE A 25 -9.84 -7.67 -14.59
CA ILE A 25 -8.39 -7.49 -14.72
C ILE A 25 -7.64 -8.75 -14.26
N THR A 26 -8.01 -9.30 -13.10
CA THR A 26 -7.38 -10.52 -12.57
C THR A 26 -7.70 -11.77 -13.38
N ALA A 27 -8.79 -11.77 -14.15
CA ALA A 27 -9.16 -12.84 -15.07
C ALA A 27 -8.56 -12.68 -16.48
N ASP A 28 -7.96 -11.53 -16.83
CA ASP A 28 -7.37 -11.31 -18.15
C ASP A 28 -6.12 -12.20 -18.34
N PRO A 29 -6.11 -13.12 -19.34
CA PRO A 29 -4.98 -14.01 -19.58
C PRO A 29 -3.66 -13.28 -19.82
N ARG A 30 -3.69 -12.05 -20.38
CA ARG A 30 -2.49 -11.26 -20.65
C ARG A 30 -1.85 -10.73 -19.38
N ILE A 31 -2.67 -10.25 -18.44
CA ILE A 31 -2.21 -9.80 -17.11
C ILE A 31 -1.58 -10.97 -16.38
N ARG A 32 -2.21 -12.15 -16.45
CA ARG A 32 -1.66 -13.36 -15.87
C ARG A 32 -0.32 -13.75 -16.50
N GLU A 33 -0.18 -13.70 -17.82
CA GLU A 33 1.07 -13.99 -18.52
C GLU A 33 2.20 -13.02 -18.10
N ILE A 34 1.90 -11.72 -17.99
CA ILE A 34 2.85 -10.71 -17.53
C ILE A 34 3.27 -10.98 -16.07
N CYS A 35 2.32 -11.26 -15.18
CA CYS A 35 2.61 -11.57 -13.77
C CYS A 35 3.43 -12.85 -13.62
N GLU A 36 3.14 -13.90 -14.40
CA GLU A 36 3.90 -15.14 -14.42
C GLU A 36 5.34 -14.92 -14.94
N ALA A 37 5.52 -14.12 -16.00
CA ALA A 37 6.82 -13.74 -16.52
C ALA A 37 7.62 -12.90 -15.51
N SER A 38 7.00 -11.88 -14.91
CA SER A 38 7.61 -11.04 -13.87
C SER A 38 8.06 -11.88 -12.67
N THR A 39 7.21 -12.81 -12.21
CA THR A 39 7.53 -13.73 -11.12
C THR A 39 8.75 -14.60 -11.44
N LYS A 40 8.90 -15.05 -12.69
CA LYS A 40 10.07 -15.83 -13.12
C LYS A 40 11.35 -15.01 -13.05
N GLU A 41 11.31 -13.77 -13.52
CA GLU A 41 12.47 -12.86 -13.46
C GLU A 41 12.84 -12.50 -12.01
N LEU A 42 11.85 -12.28 -11.14
CA LEU A 42 12.10 -12.05 -9.70
C LEU A 42 12.77 -13.24 -9.03
N ARG A 43 12.38 -14.47 -9.36
CA ARG A 43 13.04 -15.67 -8.84
C ARG A 43 14.48 -15.79 -9.34
N ALA A 44 14.73 -15.46 -10.60
CA ALA A 44 16.09 -15.44 -11.15
C ALA A 44 16.96 -14.37 -10.47
N LEU A 45 16.41 -13.17 -10.26
CA LEU A 45 17.06 -12.09 -9.52
C LEU A 45 17.38 -12.52 -8.08
N GLU A 46 16.44 -13.14 -7.37
CA GLU A 46 16.68 -13.65 -6.01
C GLU A 46 17.82 -14.67 -6.00
N ALA A 47 17.79 -15.67 -6.88
CA ALA A 47 18.83 -16.69 -6.95
C ALA A 47 20.23 -16.09 -7.19
N ALA A 48 20.33 -15.04 -8.01
CA ALA A 48 21.59 -14.34 -8.28
C ALA A 48 22.02 -13.44 -7.11
N PHE A 49 21.07 -12.79 -6.43
CA PHE A 49 21.32 -11.80 -5.38
C PHE A 49 21.60 -12.44 -4.02
N MET A 50 20.91 -13.52 -3.65
CA MET A 50 20.97 -14.10 -2.30
C MET A 50 22.39 -14.45 -1.81
N PRO A 51 23.32 -14.98 -2.64
CA PRO A 51 24.71 -15.18 -2.22
C PRO A 51 25.44 -13.87 -1.90
N LEU A 52 25.11 -12.77 -2.59
CA LEU A 52 25.67 -11.45 -2.31
C LEU A 52 25.09 -10.90 -1.01
N PHE A 53 23.77 -10.98 -0.85
CA PHE A 53 23.07 -10.57 0.36
C PHE A 53 23.64 -11.28 1.59
N ASN A 54 23.73 -12.61 1.56
CA ASN A 54 24.23 -13.42 2.67
C ASN A 54 25.67 -13.08 3.07
N ARG A 55 26.52 -12.67 2.12
CA ARG A 55 27.88 -12.19 2.44
C ARG A 55 27.87 -10.79 3.03
N ALA A 56 27.05 -9.90 2.47
CA ALA A 56 26.96 -8.51 2.90
C ALA A 56 26.36 -8.36 4.31
N ILE A 57 25.34 -9.17 4.66
CA ILE A 57 24.74 -9.12 6.01
C ILE A 57 25.68 -9.63 7.12
N MET A 58 26.73 -10.38 6.76
CA MET A 58 27.78 -10.82 7.68
C MET A 58 28.89 -9.78 7.87
N SER A 59 28.85 -8.68 7.11
CA SER A 59 29.78 -7.55 7.25
C SER A 59 29.39 -6.65 8.43
N ASP A 60 30.23 -5.66 8.76
CA ASP A 60 29.87 -4.66 9.77
C ASP A 60 28.54 -3.98 9.40
N ALA A 61 27.64 -3.84 10.38
CA ALA A 61 26.32 -3.23 10.21
C ALA A 61 26.39 -1.74 9.80
N LYS A 62 27.56 -1.11 9.95
CA LYS A 62 27.85 0.24 9.47
C LYS A 62 28.49 0.29 8.09
N SER A 63 28.85 -0.86 7.51
CA SER A 63 29.47 -0.90 6.19
C SER A 63 28.46 -0.50 5.10
N THR A 64 28.96 0.17 4.07
CA THR A 64 28.15 0.53 2.90
C THR A 64 27.55 -0.70 2.23
N ASP A 65 28.24 -1.84 2.24
CA ASP A 65 27.77 -3.08 1.63
C ASP A 65 26.60 -3.69 2.41
N TYR A 66 26.64 -3.64 3.74
CA TYR A 66 25.51 -4.03 4.58
C TYR A 66 24.26 -3.20 4.26
N ILE A 67 24.38 -1.87 4.25
CA ILE A 67 23.26 -0.96 3.98
C ILE A 67 22.69 -1.18 2.57
N ARG A 68 23.57 -1.33 1.56
CA ARG A 68 23.14 -1.62 0.18
C ARG A 68 22.40 -2.95 0.06
N ALA A 69 22.85 -3.99 0.77
CA ALA A 69 22.21 -5.28 0.76
C ALA A 69 20.80 -5.22 1.38
N ILE A 70 20.65 -4.50 2.51
CA ILE A 70 19.34 -4.25 3.13
C ILE A 70 18.40 -3.51 2.17
N HIS A 71 18.87 -2.42 1.53
CA HIS A 71 18.06 -1.66 0.59
C HIS A 71 17.64 -2.46 -0.65
N LEU A 72 18.56 -3.27 -1.21
CA LEU A 72 18.23 -4.12 -2.35
C LEU A 72 17.23 -5.22 -1.97
N ARG A 73 17.35 -5.81 -0.78
CA ARG A 73 16.36 -6.80 -0.28
C ARG A 73 15.01 -6.15 -0.02
N LEU A 74 14.97 -4.95 0.54
CA LEU A 74 13.73 -4.18 0.70
C LEU A 74 13.03 -3.91 -0.63
N HIS A 75 13.79 -3.48 -1.64
CA HIS A 75 13.23 -3.25 -2.98
C HIS A 75 12.66 -4.55 -3.57
N TYR A 76 13.42 -5.65 -3.51
CA TYR A 76 12.97 -6.97 -3.95
C TYR A 76 11.68 -7.42 -3.26
N LEU A 77 11.62 -7.31 -1.93
CA LEU A 77 10.44 -7.68 -1.15
C LEU A 77 9.22 -6.83 -1.53
N GLY A 78 9.40 -5.51 -1.67
CA GLY A 78 8.36 -4.59 -2.13
C GLY A 78 7.74 -5.04 -3.45
N THR A 79 8.58 -5.30 -4.45
CA THR A 79 8.19 -5.80 -5.77
C THR A 79 7.44 -7.13 -5.68
N CYS A 80 7.96 -8.12 -4.95
CA CYS A 80 7.27 -9.40 -4.75
C CYS A 80 5.91 -9.24 -4.05
N THR A 81 5.78 -8.25 -3.17
CA THR A 81 4.54 -8.05 -2.41
C THR A 81 3.44 -7.37 -3.22
N PHE A 82 3.76 -6.39 -4.06
CA PHE A 82 2.74 -5.52 -4.63
C PHE A 82 2.62 -5.51 -6.16
N ASP A 83 3.56 -6.10 -6.90
CA ASP A 83 3.55 -6.05 -8.37
C ASP A 83 2.66 -7.14 -9.01
N ASP A 84 2.30 -8.18 -8.25
CA ASP A 84 1.40 -9.22 -8.74
C ASP A 84 -0.06 -8.85 -8.48
N LEU A 85 -0.67 -8.19 -9.46
CA LEU A 85 -2.04 -7.71 -9.42
C LEU A 85 -3.07 -8.84 -9.34
N THR A 86 -2.74 -10.06 -9.80
CA THR A 86 -3.67 -11.20 -9.81
C THR A 86 -4.08 -11.65 -8.41
N HIS A 87 -3.28 -11.29 -7.40
CA HIS A 87 -3.44 -11.72 -6.03
C HIS A 87 -4.34 -10.83 -5.18
N PHE A 88 -4.77 -9.66 -5.67
CA PHE A 88 -5.48 -8.68 -4.85
C PHE A 88 -6.99 -8.87 -4.78
N TYR A 89 -7.60 -9.60 -5.72
CA TYR A 89 -9.05 -9.84 -5.67
C TYR A 89 -9.41 -10.82 -4.54
N ASP A 90 -8.61 -11.88 -4.35
CA ASP A 90 -8.83 -12.88 -3.31
C ASP A 90 -8.00 -12.59 -2.05
N VAL A 91 -8.55 -12.99 -0.89
CA VAL A 91 -7.85 -12.79 0.40
C VAL A 91 -6.69 -13.76 0.63
N GLU A 92 -6.81 -15.00 0.14
CA GLU A 92 -5.83 -16.07 0.42
C GLU A 92 -4.43 -15.76 -0.13
N PRO A 93 -4.26 -15.30 -1.39
CA PRO A 93 -2.94 -14.99 -1.91
C PRO A 93 -2.27 -13.84 -1.15
N ILE A 94 -3.02 -12.80 -0.76
CA ILE A 94 -2.49 -11.71 0.07
C ILE A 94 -2.08 -12.22 1.46
N GLN A 95 -2.88 -13.10 2.06
CA GLN A 95 -2.53 -13.70 3.35
C GLN A 95 -1.27 -14.57 3.24
N ALA A 96 -1.06 -15.28 2.13
CA ALA A 96 0.14 -16.06 1.88
C ALA A 96 1.42 -15.19 1.82
N LYS A 97 1.31 -13.89 1.52
CA LYS A 97 2.43 -12.93 1.52
C LYS A 97 2.85 -12.45 2.92
N THR A 98 2.17 -12.88 3.99
CA THR A 98 2.50 -12.50 5.39
C THR A 98 3.98 -12.63 5.78
N PRO A 99 4.70 -13.71 5.40
CA PRO A 99 6.13 -13.82 5.69
C PRO A 99 6.97 -12.71 5.03
N LEU A 100 6.62 -12.30 3.81
CA LEU A 100 7.32 -11.24 3.07
C LEU A 100 7.09 -9.88 3.73
N PHE A 101 5.86 -9.60 4.18
CA PHE A 101 5.56 -8.38 4.93
C PHE A 101 6.39 -8.30 6.22
N ARG A 102 6.47 -9.40 6.97
CA ARG A 102 7.27 -9.46 8.21
C ARG A 102 8.76 -9.21 7.95
N GLU A 103 9.31 -9.82 6.91
CA GLU A 103 10.70 -9.61 6.52
C GLU A 103 10.94 -8.14 6.11
N PHE A 104 10.03 -7.58 5.31
CA PHE A 104 10.11 -6.17 4.88
C PHE A 104 10.14 -5.24 6.09
N LEU A 105 9.22 -5.40 7.04
CA LEU A 105 9.13 -4.54 8.23
C LEU A 105 10.39 -4.64 9.10
N SER A 106 10.92 -5.85 9.28
CA SER A 106 12.16 -6.08 10.03
C SER A 106 13.36 -5.33 9.41
N LEU A 107 13.49 -5.37 8.08
CA LEU A 107 14.55 -4.68 7.36
C LEU A 107 14.31 -3.15 7.32
N ALA A 108 13.06 -2.73 7.21
CA ALA A 108 12.68 -1.32 7.21
C ALA A 108 13.00 -0.65 8.56
N GLU A 109 12.75 -1.34 9.67
CA GLU A 109 13.12 -0.87 11.01
C GLU A 109 14.63 -0.64 11.12
N ILE A 110 15.43 -1.59 10.62
CA ILE A 110 16.90 -1.46 10.59
C ILE A 110 17.31 -0.23 9.77
N SER A 111 16.79 -0.08 8.55
CA SER A 111 17.09 1.06 7.68
C SER A 111 16.71 2.41 8.31
N ILE A 112 15.51 2.53 8.89
CA ILE A 112 15.05 3.75 9.56
C ILE A 112 15.95 4.07 10.76
N ARG A 113 16.31 3.06 11.55
CA ARG A 113 17.19 3.23 12.71
C ARG A 113 18.60 3.69 12.31
N ILE A 114 19.17 3.15 11.24
CA ILE A 114 20.47 3.57 10.70
C ILE A 114 20.39 5.02 10.22
N ALA A 115 19.38 5.36 9.41
CA ALA A 115 19.20 6.72 8.88
C ALA A 115 19.04 7.77 9.99
N LYS A 116 18.34 7.43 11.09
CA LYS A 116 18.20 8.31 12.26
C LYS A 116 19.52 8.53 13.03
N ARG A 117 20.49 7.61 12.94
CA ARG A 117 21.75 7.66 13.69
C ARG A 117 22.87 8.40 12.96
N ASP A 118 22.97 8.25 11.64
CA ASP A 118 24.18 8.60 10.88
C ASP A 118 24.15 9.95 10.13
N LEU A 119 23.16 10.83 10.32
CA LEU A 119 23.10 12.10 9.59
C LEU A 119 22.49 13.31 10.30
N LYS A 120 22.96 14.50 9.86
CA LYS A 120 22.30 15.80 10.07
C LYS A 120 20.94 15.92 9.37
N ASN A 121 20.67 15.11 8.33
CA ASN A 121 19.40 15.08 7.60
C ASN A 121 18.99 13.64 7.18
N PRO A 122 18.30 12.88 8.05
CA PRO A 122 17.84 11.50 7.79
C PRO A 122 16.89 11.35 6.59
N ALA A 123 16.18 12.43 6.19
CA ALA A 123 15.21 12.40 5.10
C ALA A 123 15.87 12.08 3.74
N GLN A 124 17.07 12.60 3.50
CA GLN A 124 17.78 12.48 2.22
C GLN A 124 18.32 11.08 1.93
N GLN A 125 18.54 10.25 2.96
CA GLN A 125 19.07 8.89 2.78
C GLN A 125 18.00 7.87 2.39
N LEU A 126 16.78 8.06 2.88
CA LEU A 126 15.69 7.10 2.68
C LEU A 126 14.84 7.45 1.45
N SER A 127 14.62 8.74 1.18
CA SER A 127 13.67 9.18 0.15
C SER A 127 14.00 8.79 -1.28
N LEU A 128 15.26 8.46 -1.56
CA LEU A 128 15.75 8.19 -2.92
C LEU A 128 15.89 6.71 -3.25
N GLN A 129 15.69 5.79 -2.30
CA GLN A 129 16.29 4.45 -2.45
C GLN A 129 15.31 3.27 -2.52
N CYS A 130 14.09 3.34 -1.95
CA CYS A 130 13.27 2.11 -1.83
C CYS A 130 11.74 2.27 -1.86
N ASN A 131 11.16 3.44 -2.18
CA ASN A 131 9.70 3.65 -2.06
C ASN A 131 9.17 3.19 -0.69
N MET A 132 9.94 3.48 0.37
CA MET A 132 9.74 2.92 1.71
C MET A 132 8.39 3.34 2.28
N ALA A 133 8.05 4.63 2.19
CA ALA A 133 6.79 5.14 2.71
C ALA A 133 5.59 4.51 1.99
N SER A 134 5.63 4.37 0.66
CA SER A 134 4.54 3.72 -0.07
C SER A 134 4.43 2.23 0.27
N HIS A 135 5.54 1.49 0.40
CA HIS A 135 5.48 0.08 0.78
C HIS A 135 4.95 -0.11 2.20
N LEU A 136 5.40 0.66 3.19
CA LEU A 136 4.87 0.60 4.54
C LEU A 136 3.36 0.91 4.57
N PHE A 137 2.93 1.88 3.77
CA PHE A 137 1.52 2.21 3.60
C PHE A 137 0.72 1.06 3.01
N LEU A 138 1.20 0.46 1.92
CA LEU A 138 0.54 -0.69 1.30
C LEU A 138 0.49 -1.90 2.26
N ILE A 139 1.53 -2.15 3.05
CA ILE A 139 1.49 -3.19 4.10
C ILE A 139 0.38 -2.86 5.12
N ALA A 140 0.29 -1.61 5.58
CA ALA A 140 -0.74 -1.18 6.52
C ALA A 140 -2.18 -1.31 5.97
N LEU A 141 -2.39 -1.29 4.65
CA LEU A 141 -3.70 -1.49 4.02
C LEU A 141 -3.99 -2.95 3.70
N PHE A 142 -3.07 -3.65 3.03
CA PHE A 142 -3.35 -4.94 2.40
C PHE A 142 -2.99 -6.13 3.29
N CYS A 143 -2.03 -6.01 4.20
CA CYS A 143 -1.66 -7.11 5.09
C CYS A 143 -2.87 -7.59 5.91
N ARG A 144 -3.07 -8.91 5.99
CA ARG A 144 -4.17 -9.52 6.76
C ARG A 144 -3.79 -9.83 8.21
N ASP A 145 -2.54 -9.58 8.61
CA ASP A 145 -2.09 -9.67 10.00
C ASP A 145 -2.19 -8.29 10.67
N ALA A 146 -3.01 -8.19 11.72
CA ALA A 146 -3.27 -6.93 12.40
C ALA A 146 -2.05 -6.35 13.12
N LEU A 147 -1.14 -7.20 13.62
CA LEU A 147 0.07 -6.75 14.31
C LEU A 147 1.07 -6.16 13.31
N LEU A 148 1.22 -6.81 12.15
CA LEU A 148 2.09 -6.28 11.09
C LEU A 148 1.56 -4.98 10.49
N ARG A 149 0.23 -4.82 10.36
CA ARG A 149 -0.36 -3.53 9.96
C ARG A 149 -0.08 -2.42 10.96
N ASP A 150 -0.20 -2.72 12.24
CA ASP A 150 0.10 -1.77 13.31
C ASP A 150 1.58 -1.39 13.30
N GLU A 151 2.48 -2.35 13.17
CA GLU A 151 3.92 -2.13 13.04
C GLU A 151 4.25 -1.24 11.82
N ALA A 152 3.69 -1.54 10.65
CA ALA A 152 3.87 -0.73 9.45
C ALA A 152 3.40 0.72 9.64
N THR A 153 2.26 0.90 10.31
CA THR A 153 1.71 2.23 10.65
C THR A 153 2.65 3.00 11.58
N TRP A 154 3.25 2.33 12.57
CA TRP A 154 4.22 2.96 13.46
C TRP A 154 5.53 3.31 12.75
N LEU A 155 6.05 2.43 11.89
CA LEU A 155 7.23 2.72 11.09
C LEU A 155 7.02 3.91 10.15
N LEU A 156 5.81 4.07 9.59
CA LEU A 156 5.44 5.27 8.81
C LEU A 156 5.48 6.55 9.62
N LYS A 157 4.96 6.52 10.85
CA LYS A 157 5.01 7.67 11.76
C LYS A 157 6.45 8.10 12.04
N ASP A 158 7.31 7.10 12.20
CA ASP A 158 8.71 7.25 12.54
C ASP A 158 9.60 7.56 11.33
N TYR A 159 9.07 7.45 10.11
CA TYR A 159 9.81 7.63 8.88
C TYR A 159 10.20 9.12 8.72
N PRO A 160 11.50 9.44 8.62
CA PRO A 160 11.94 10.82 8.61
C PRO A 160 11.90 11.49 7.22
N GLY A 161 11.57 10.76 6.15
CA GLY A 161 11.63 11.22 4.76
C GLY A 161 10.28 11.53 4.11
N GLN A 162 10.34 12.04 2.88
CA GLN A 162 9.22 12.12 1.93
C GLN A 162 9.64 11.43 0.65
N ASP A 163 8.89 10.45 0.18
CA ASP A 163 9.25 9.69 -1.03
C ASP A 163 8.60 10.35 -2.25
N GLY A 164 9.23 11.40 -2.79
CA GLY A 164 8.68 12.13 -3.93
C GLY A 164 7.32 12.78 -3.60
N ILE A 165 6.27 12.42 -4.36
CA ILE A 165 4.89 12.91 -4.13
C ILE A 165 4.22 12.25 -2.91
N TRP A 166 4.83 11.22 -2.33
CA TRP A 166 4.28 10.48 -1.20
C TRP A 166 4.66 11.14 0.11
N ASN A 167 3.77 12.00 0.61
CA ASN A 167 3.92 12.60 1.94
C ASN A 167 3.70 11.52 3.02
N ALA A 168 4.79 11.08 3.67
CA ALA A 168 4.76 10.02 4.68
C ALA A 168 3.83 10.32 5.86
N ARG A 169 3.65 11.61 6.21
CA ARG A 169 2.70 12.04 7.25
C ARG A 169 1.26 11.80 6.82
N SER A 170 0.96 12.07 5.56
CA SER A 170 -0.35 11.85 4.93
C SER A 170 -0.65 10.36 4.82
N LEU A 171 0.36 9.55 4.45
CA LEU A 171 0.26 8.09 4.43
C LEU A 171 0.04 7.52 5.84
N TYR A 172 0.75 8.01 6.85
CA TYR A 172 0.52 7.65 8.25
C TYR A 172 -0.93 7.88 8.67
N LEU A 173 -1.48 9.07 8.38
CA LEU A 173 -2.86 9.39 8.73
C LEU A 173 -3.85 8.44 8.09
N LEU A 174 -3.68 8.14 6.81
CA LEU A 174 -4.51 7.18 6.09
C LEU A 174 -4.39 5.77 6.70
N SER A 175 -3.18 5.29 6.99
CA SER A 175 -2.96 3.99 7.66
C SER A 175 -3.59 3.94 9.06
N HIS A 176 -3.46 5.03 9.82
CA HIS A 176 -4.04 5.14 11.15
C HIS A 176 -5.58 5.12 11.09
N ARG A 177 -6.19 5.83 10.14
CA ARG A 177 -7.63 5.80 9.93
C ARG A 177 -8.10 4.44 9.44
N ASN A 178 -7.34 3.80 8.54
CA ASN A 178 -7.62 2.46 8.03
C ASN A 178 -7.73 1.41 9.16
N LYS A 179 -6.98 1.55 10.26
CA LYS A 179 -7.12 0.67 11.43
C LYS A 179 -8.54 0.68 12.01
N ILE A 180 -9.21 1.83 12.01
CA ILE A 180 -10.59 1.97 12.48
C ILE A 180 -11.53 1.29 11.49
N VAL A 181 -11.34 1.51 10.19
CA VAL A 181 -12.11 0.87 9.11
C VAL A 181 -12.00 -0.65 9.17
N GLU A 182 -10.80 -1.20 9.33
CA GLU A 182 -10.57 -2.64 9.48
C GLU A 182 -11.31 -3.22 10.68
N ARG A 183 -11.37 -2.50 11.82
CA ARG A 183 -12.09 -2.95 13.02
C ARG A 183 -13.61 -2.97 12.82
N ILE A 184 -14.16 -1.92 12.21
CA ILE A 184 -15.61 -1.85 11.90
C ILE A 184 -15.95 -2.96 10.90
N ASN A 185 -15.16 -3.11 9.85
CA ASN A 185 -15.33 -4.14 8.82
C ASN A 185 -15.27 -5.56 9.39
N ALA A 186 -14.41 -5.82 10.38
CA ALA A 186 -14.27 -7.13 11.01
C ALA A 186 -15.46 -7.53 11.90
N SER A 187 -16.43 -6.64 12.14
CA SER A 187 -17.59 -6.92 13.00
C SER A 187 -18.55 -7.96 12.43
N GLU A 188 -18.56 -8.17 11.10
CA GLU A 188 -19.46 -9.13 10.45
C GLU A 188 -18.94 -9.64 9.11
N GLY A 189 -19.62 -10.65 8.56
CA GLY A 189 -19.32 -11.25 7.28
C GLY A 189 -18.15 -12.23 7.31
N THR A 190 -17.95 -12.89 6.18
CA THR A 190 -16.83 -13.79 5.90
C THR A 190 -15.55 -12.99 5.61
N ALA A 191 -14.39 -13.65 5.68
CA ALA A 191 -13.12 -13.03 5.30
C ALA A 191 -13.12 -12.47 3.86
N MET A 192 -13.86 -13.09 2.93
CA MET A 192 -13.97 -12.62 1.55
C MET A 192 -14.85 -11.38 1.44
N GLU A 193 -16.01 -11.37 2.11
CA GLU A 193 -16.89 -10.18 2.14
C GLU A 193 -16.18 -8.99 2.79
N GLN A 194 -15.49 -9.23 3.90
CA GLN A 194 -14.64 -8.24 4.55
C GLN A 194 -13.55 -7.72 3.61
N TRP A 195 -12.91 -8.60 2.85
CA TRP A 195 -11.87 -8.22 1.90
C TRP A 195 -12.42 -7.35 0.77
N HIS A 196 -13.51 -7.76 0.12
CA HIS A 196 -14.15 -6.96 -0.93
C HIS A 196 -14.57 -5.58 -0.44
N ARG A 197 -15.07 -5.47 0.81
CA ARG A 197 -15.38 -4.14 1.38
C ARG A 197 -14.13 -3.27 1.53
N LEU A 198 -12.99 -3.88 1.85
CA LEU A 198 -11.71 -3.18 1.98
C LEU A 198 -11.05 -2.86 0.64
N LEU A 199 -11.38 -3.55 -0.44
CA LEU A 199 -10.97 -3.16 -1.80
C LEU A 199 -11.62 -1.84 -2.25
N ARG A 200 -12.63 -1.35 -1.51
CA ARG A 200 -13.26 -0.05 -1.73
C ARG A 200 -12.58 1.11 -1.01
N ARG A 201 -11.41 0.86 -0.42
CA ARG A 201 -10.58 1.90 0.19
C ARG A 201 -9.87 2.67 -0.91
N GLU A 202 -10.21 3.94 -1.04
CA GLU A 202 -9.63 4.85 -2.02
C GLU A 202 -9.08 6.08 -1.30
N TYR A 203 -8.02 6.68 -1.83
CA TYR A 203 -7.41 7.85 -1.21
C TYR A 203 -6.88 8.84 -2.25
N LEU A 204 -6.93 10.12 -1.90
CA LEU A 204 -6.44 11.21 -2.74
C LEU A 204 -5.65 12.19 -1.88
N PHE A 205 -4.56 12.69 -2.45
CA PHE A 205 -3.78 13.79 -1.91
C PHE A 205 -4.18 15.08 -2.62
N GLU A 206 -4.64 16.06 -1.86
CA GLU A 206 -4.88 17.42 -2.33
C GLU A 206 -3.78 18.33 -1.77
N GLU A 207 -3.49 19.43 -2.47
CA GLU A 207 -2.54 20.45 -2.01
C GLU A 207 -1.14 19.87 -1.67
N GLY A 208 -0.64 18.95 -2.51
CA GLY A 208 0.67 18.33 -2.29
C GLY A 208 0.73 17.37 -1.09
N GLY A 209 -0.43 16.92 -0.60
CA GLY A 209 -0.55 16.04 0.56
C GLY A 209 -0.88 16.77 1.86
N ASP A 210 -1.04 18.10 1.84
CA ASP A 210 -1.48 18.89 3.00
C ASP A 210 -2.95 18.61 3.37
N ARG A 211 -3.73 18.06 2.43
CA ARG A 211 -5.05 17.51 2.69
C ARG A 211 -5.15 16.10 2.12
N VAL A 212 -5.68 15.18 2.92
CA VAL A 212 -5.99 13.81 2.49
C VAL A 212 -7.50 13.64 2.38
N ILE A 213 -7.90 12.82 1.42
CA ILE A 213 -9.24 12.28 1.28
C ILE A 213 -9.14 10.77 1.42
N PHE A 214 -10.07 10.18 2.16
CA PHE A 214 -10.19 8.74 2.31
C PHE A 214 -11.64 8.33 2.09
N CYS A 215 -11.86 7.48 1.09
CA CYS A 215 -13.14 6.87 0.80
C CYS A 215 -13.11 5.40 1.18
N TYR A 216 -14.17 4.89 1.80
CA TYR A 216 -14.28 3.49 2.19
C TYR A 216 -15.74 3.12 2.44
N LEU A 217 -16.03 1.82 2.55
CA LEU A 217 -17.34 1.36 3.00
C LEU A 217 -17.42 1.40 4.53
N ASP A 218 -18.45 2.07 5.04
CA ASP A 218 -18.79 2.13 6.45
C ASP A 218 -20.22 1.65 6.68
N LYS A 219 -20.50 1.16 7.88
CA LYS A 219 -21.82 0.65 8.22
C LYS A 219 -22.68 1.78 8.78
N ASP A 220 -23.82 2.02 8.15
CA ASP A 220 -24.80 2.96 8.67
C ASP A 220 -25.42 2.42 9.97
N GLU A 221 -25.35 3.18 11.06
CA GLU A 221 -25.87 2.75 12.36
C GLU A 221 -27.40 2.66 12.40
N ILE A 222 -28.10 3.38 11.52
CA ILE A 222 -29.57 3.45 11.49
C ILE A 222 -30.15 2.36 10.59
N THR A 223 -29.63 2.23 9.37
CA THR A 223 -30.13 1.27 8.37
C THR A 223 -29.45 -0.09 8.47
N GLY A 224 -28.24 -0.15 9.03
CA GLY A 224 -27.41 -1.34 9.06
C GLY A 224 -26.76 -1.68 7.71
N GLU A 225 -26.91 -0.82 6.70
CA GLU A 225 -26.38 -1.04 5.36
C GLU A 225 -24.94 -0.50 5.23
N TRP A 226 -24.14 -1.16 4.38
CA TRP A 226 -22.81 -0.66 4.02
C TRP A 226 -22.92 0.42 2.95
N GLN A 227 -22.35 1.60 3.23
CA GLN A 227 -22.38 2.73 2.31
C GLN A 227 -21.00 3.33 2.11
N LEU A 228 -20.77 3.90 0.92
CA LEU A 228 -19.53 4.60 0.62
C LEU A 228 -19.52 5.94 1.37
N VAL A 229 -18.51 6.14 2.20
CA VAL A 229 -18.28 7.38 2.93
C VAL A 229 -16.99 8.02 2.47
N GLU A 230 -16.96 9.35 2.50
CA GLU A 230 -15.78 10.13 2.18
C GLU A 230 -15.43 11.01 3.37
N GLU A 231 -14.17 10.92 3.81
CA GLU A 231 -13.64 11.73 4.89
C GLU A 231 -12.40 12.48 4.44
N THR A 232 -12.18 13.64 5.05
CA THR A 232 -11.00 14.47 4.77
C THR A 232 -10.32 14.88 6.06
N ALA A 233 -9.00 15.01 5.99
CA ALA A 233 -8.17 15.50 7.08
C ALA A 233 -7.09 16.46 6.55
N VAL A 234 -6.83 17.53 7.29
CA VAL A 234 -5.74 18.48 7.00
C VAL A 234 -4.50 18.05 7.77
N VAL A 235 -3.39 17.84 7.06
CA VAL A 235 -2.15 17.26 7.57
C VAL A 235 -1.28 18.32 8.27
N LYS A 236 -1.80 18.88 9.37
CA LYS A 236 -1.13 19.95 10.12
C LYS A 236 -1.11 19.67 11.62
N GLY A 237 0.07 19.86 12.23
CA GLY A 237 0.26 19.70 13.68
C GLY A 237 0.65 18.27 14.09
N GLU A 238 0.22 17.89 15.30
CA GLU A 238 0.44 16.57 15.88
C GLU A 238 -0.44 15.53 15.19
N LEU A 239 0.18 14.50 14.59
CA LEU A 239 -0.53 13.58 13.70
C LEU A 239 -1.64 12.77 14.39
N ASP A 240 -1.47 12.43 15.66
CA ASP A 240 -2.47 11.65 16.41
C ASP A 240 -3.70 12.46 16.81
N ALA A 241 -3.60 13.79 16.76
CA ALA A 241 -4.67 14.71 17.14
C ALA A 241 -5.44 15.25 15.91
N ILE A 242 -5.10 14.79 14.70
CA ILE A 242 -5.74 15.26 13.47
C ILE A 242 -7.16 14.70 13.37
N GLU A 243 -8.13 15.61 13.26
CA GLU A 243 -9.53 15.28 13.10
C GLU A 243 -9.88 14.92 11.65
N TRP A 244 -10.66 13.85 11.50
CA TRP A 244 -11.29 13.46 10.23
C TRP A 244 -12.69 14.04 10.16
N LYS A 245 -13.04 14.63 9.02
CA LYS A 245 -14.35 15.22 8.77
C LYS A 245 -15.03 14.52 7.61
N ARG A 246 -16.21 13.96 7.85
CA ARG A 246 -17.06 13.39 6.80
C ARG A 246 -17.57 14.51 5.88
N ARG A 247 -17.59 14.25 4.58
CA ARG A 247 -18.16 15.13 3.56
C ARG A 247 -18.95 14.31 2.54
N PRO A 248 -19.83 14.95 1.73
CA PRO A 248 -20.49 14.24 0.64
C PRO A 248 -19.44 13.64 -0.33
N PRO A 249 -19.61 12.40 -0.81
CA PRO A 249 -18.69 11.78 -1.75
C PRO A 249 -18.47 12.66 -3.00
N SER A 250 -17.23 13.05 -3.22
CA SER A 250 -16.82 13.96 -4.31
C SER A 250 -16.90 13.30 -5.68
N ALA A 251 -16.67 11.99 -5.72
CA ALA A 251 -16.97 11.11 -6.82
C ALA A 251 -18.13 10.21 -6.39
N ALA A 252 -19.19 10.11 -7.20
CA ALA A 252 -20.30 9.19 -6.96
C ALA A 252 -19.88 7.71 -7.15
N GLY A 253 -18.85 7.26 -6.44
CA GLY A 253 -18.23 5.94 -6.59
C GLY A 253 -17.31 5.79 -7.82
N ARG A 254 -16.78 6.89 -8.38
CA ARG A 254 -15.81 6.82 -9.49
C ARG A 254 -14.39 6.57 -8.96
N PRO A 255 -13.51 5.91 -9.73
CA PRO A 255 -12.15 5.58 -9.28
C PRO A 255 -11.38 6.84 -8.89
N LEU A 256 -10.84 6.87 -7.67
CA LEU A 256 -9.94 7.92 -7.23
C LEU A 256 -8.53 7.35 -7.08
N LEU A 257 -7.64 7.78 -7.99
CA LEU A 257 -6.17 7.69 -8.07
C LEU A 257 -5.45 6.37 -7.67
N GLY A 258 -5.74 5.77 -6.51
CA GLY A 258 -5.16 4.51 -6.04
C GLY A 258 -5.38 3.35 -7.01
N ASP A 259 -6.56 3.28 -7.65
CA ASP A 259 -6.88 2.31 -8.70
C ASP A 259 -6.12 2.54 -10.00
N ILE A 260 -5.68 3.79 -10.26
CA ILE A 260 -5.00 4.20 -11.50
C ILE A 260 -3.48 3.99 -11.40
N ILE A 261 -2.92 4.12 -10.20
CA ILE A 261 -1.47 4.00 -9.96
C ILE A 261 -0.98 2.55 -10.03
N THR A 262 -1.79 1.57 -9.60
CA THR A 262 -1.50 0.13 -9.79
C THR A 262 -1.55 -0.31 -11.24
N LEU A 263 -2.19 0.46 -12.12
CA LEU A 263 -2.32 0.14 -13.56
C LEU A 263 -1.29 0.89 -14.42
N TRP A 264 -0.43 1.72 -13.82
CA TRP A 264 0.36 2.72 -14.54
C TRP A 264 1.46 2.16 -15.46
N PRO A 265 2.19 1.07 -15.15
CA PRO A 265 3.24 0.59 -16.05
C PRO A 265 2.73 -0.06 -17.34
N GLU A 266 1.49 -0.57 -17.35
CA GLU A 266 0.89 -1.28 -18.51
C GLU A 266 -0.06 -0.40 -19.34
N LEU A 267 -0.20 0.88 -18.97
CA LEU A 267 -1.11 1.84 -19.61
C LEU A 267 -0.41 2.85 -20.53
N VAL A 268 0.92 2.77 -20.69
CA VAL A 268 1.73 3.76 -21.43
C VAL A 268 2.29 3.25 -22.77
N GLU A 269 1.92 2.05 -23.22
CA GLU A 269 2.09 1.63 -24.64
C GLU A 269 0.76 1.24 -25.28
#